data_AF-A0A847YTD7-F1
#
_entry.id   AF-A0A847YTD7-F1
#
_cell.length_a   1.000
_cell.length_b   1.000
_cell.length_c   1.000
_cell.angle_alpha   90.00
_cell.angle_beta   90.00
_cell.angle_gamma   90.00
#
_symmetry.space_group_name_H-M   'P 1'
#
loop_
_entity.id
_entity.type
_entity.pdbx_description
1 polymer ?
#
loop_
_entity_poly.entity_id
_entity_poly.type
_entity_poly.pdbx_seq_one_letter_code
_entity_poly.pdbx_strand_id
1 'polypeptide(L)'
;MGALDQPKTTYTDTTPQLRAISDIINIIDPRDTPVIAALGGLDSARSKFKINQDHTKIELLEDELDSMTGACAESTTIATDDTSFSVADASVFQDGHVIKIDDEYMVVKSADTDANTITVYSRSYGGTNATHATNASIEIVGMARLEGDDADYGPIMDITAPYNYTSTFQKAFKISGTQQAIDQLGGISDEYEYQAAKTVPALLRLVEKSIFHGVRSAGSATAPRSMGGLLTFITDNSVNAGGAITKTDVDDAVEATYLDGGNPDMIFCNPSVGRDLKDAIDNSSYVKLAYENSQIGMQPLQRFVTQYGALQIVMSRFCPVSKAFVVDSRKVGLYSLRPFGWHDIAVSGDSKKGEVIGEFSMLVANDKAHAWIYGVTS
;
A
#
# COMPACT_ATOMS: atom_id res chain seq x y z
N MET A 1 50.72 37.03 34.02
CA MET A 1 51.61 36.57 32.93
C MET A 1 52.82 35.92 33.58
N GLY A 2 53.00 34.62 33.38
CA GLY A 2 54.25 33.92 33.74
C GLY A 2 55.23 33.98 32.57
N ALA A 3 56.53 33.99 32.85
CA ALA A 3 57.56 33.85 31.82
C ALA A 3 57.50 32.43 31.23
N LEU A 4 57.45 32.31 29.90
CA LEU A 4 57.52 31.04 29.18
C LEU A 4 58.94 30.86 28.65
N ASP A 5 59.54 29.70 28.89
CA ASP A 5 60.89 29.38 28.42
C ASP A 5 60.90 29.07 26.91
N GLN A 6 61.99 29.40 26.21
CA GLN A 6 62.08 29.25 24.74
C GLN A 6 62.53 27.84 24.33
N PRO A 7 62.04 27.30 23.20
CA PRO A 7 61.14 27.90 22.22
C PRO A 7 59.66 27.84 22.63
N LYS A 8 58.90 28.89 22.31
CA LYS A 8 57.43 28.88 22.45
C LYS A 8 56.86 27.92 21.41
N THR A 9 56.43 26.74 21.84
CA THR A 9 55.86 25.71 20.97
C THR A 9 54.33 25.78 20.92
N THR A 10 53.74 25.19 19.89
CA THR A 10 52.28 25.02 19.77
C THR A 10 51.67 24.14 20.87
N TYR A 11 52.50 23.48 21.69
CA TYR A 11 52.08 22.64 22.81
C TYR A 11 52.11 23.37 24.16
N THR A 12 52.89 24.46 24.28
CA THR A 12 53.15 25.15 25.55
C THR A 12 52.25 26.37 25.80
N ASP A 13 51.66 26.96 24.75
CA ASP A 13 50.68 28.04 24.87
C ASP A 13 49.64 27.92 23.74
N THR A 14 48.48 27.37 24.08
CA THR A 14 47.34 27.18 23.17
C THR A 14 46.36 28.34 23.18
N THR A 15 46.55 29.32 24.08
CA THR A 15 45.63 30.45 24.30
C THR A 15 45.44 31.35 23.08
N PRO A 16 46.50 31.68 22.29
CA PRO A 16 46.36 32.55 21.11
C PRO A 16 46.08 31.79 19.80
N GLN A 17 45.95 30.47 19.83
CA GLN A 17 45.81 29.67 18.61
C GLN A 17 44.37 29.75 18.07
N LEU A 18 44.21 30.22 16.83
CA LEU A 18 42.92 30.11 16.13
C LEU A 18 42.57 28.64 15.90
N ARG A 19 41.31 28.29 16.16
CA ARG A 19 40.78 26.98 15.85
C ARG A 19 40.44 26.91 14.37
N ALA A 20 40.92 25.89 13.67
CA ALA A 20 40.41 25.55 12.34
C ALA A 20 39.04 24.90 12.52
N ILE A 21 37.98 25.58 12.10
CA ILE A 21 36.62 25.04 12.10
C ILE A 21 36.11 25.08 10.65
N SER A 22 35.36 24.06 10.24
CA SER A 22 34.83 23.97 8.88
C SER A 22 33.72 24.99 8.65
N ASP A 23 33.78 25.71 7.53
CA ASP A 23 32.80 26.73 7.14
C ASP A 23 31.47 26.16 6.63
N ILE A 24 31.31 24.83 6.59
CA ILE A 24 30.08 24.13 6.19
C ILE A 24 29.69 23.14 7.29
N ILE A 25 28.38 23.09 7.60
CA ILE A 25 27.82 22.03 8.44
C ILE A 25 27.47 20.84 7.54
N ASN A 26 28.20 19.74 7.71
CA ASN A 26 27.89 18.49 7.01
C ASN A 26 26.66 17.83 7.63
N ILE A 27 25.66 17.51 6.79
CA ILE A 27 24.45 16.79 7.21
C ILE A 27 24.30 15.50 6.40
N ILE A 28 24.23 14.37 7.10
CA ILE A 28 23.77 13.11 6.54
C ILE A 28 22.32 12.92 6.99
N ASP A 29 21.37 13.16 6.09
CA ASP A 29 19.95 12.98 6.37
C ASP A 29 19.28 12.28 5.18
N PRO A 30 18.58 11.15 5.38
CA PRO A 30 17.81 10.51 4.33
C PRO A 30 16.58 11.36 4.01
N ARG A 31 16.77 12.38 3.17
CA ARG A 31 15.69 13.23 2.62
C ARG A 31 14.88 12.55 1.53
N ASP A 32 15.29 11.34 1.14
CA ASP A 32 14.69 10.60 0.04
C ASP A 32 13.32 10.05 0.44
N THR A 33 12.32 10.30 -0.40
CA THR A 33 10.97 9.74 -0.27
C THR A 33 10.55 8.97 -1.52
N PRO A 34 11.13 7.77 -1.74
CA PRO A 34 11.01 7.06 -3.01
C PRO A 34 9.59 6.58 -3.30
N VAL A 35 8.79 6.22 -2.28
CA VAL A 35 7.41 5.75 -2.49
C VAL A 35 6.50 6.89 -2.92
N ILE A 36 6.65 8.06 -2.31
CA ILE A 36 5.87 9.25 -2.70
C ILE A 36 6.20 9.65 -4.15
N ALA A 37 7.48 9.59 -4.53
CA ALA A 37 7.90 9.85 -5.90
C ALA A 37 7.33 8.82 -6.89
N ALA A 38 7.41 7.52 -6.55
CA ALA A 38 6.86 6.43 -7.36
C ALA A 38 5.34 6.53 -7.55
N LEU A 39 4.61 6.98 -6.52
CA LEU A 39 3.16 7.17 -6.57
C LEU A 39 2.72 8.45 -7.30
N GLY A 40 3.64 9.25 -7.85
CA GLY A 40 3.33 10.46 -8.61
C GLY A 40 3.17 11.73 -7.77
N GLY A 41 3.71 11.76 -6.55
CA GLY A 41 3.73 12.93 -5.67
C GLY A 41 2.66 12.93 -4.59
N LEU A 42 2.54 14.07 -3.88
CA LEU A 42 1.70 14.24 -2.68
C LEU A 42 0.21 14.43 -2.96
N ASP A 43 -0.18 14.68 -4.22
CA ASP A 43 -1.57 14.95 -4.63
C ASP A 43 -2.00 14.10 -5.84
N SER A 44 -1.37 12.94 -6.01
CA SER A 44 -1.63 12.07 -7.16
C SER A 44 -3.06 11.51 -7.18
N ALA A 45 -3.71 11.35 -6.02
CA ALA A 45 -5.06 10.82 -5.90
C ALA A 45 -6.12 11.63 -6.68
N ARG A 46 -5.99 12.97 -6.74
CA ARG A 46 -6.95 13.80 -7.47
C ARG A 46 -6.97 13.48 -8.96
N SER A 47 -5.78 13.32 -9.55
CA SER A 47 -5.65 12.97 -10.95
C SER A 47 -6.07 11.54 -11.26
N LYS A 48 -5.76 10.59 -10.36
CA LYS A 48 -6.03 9.15 -10.55
C LYS A 48 -7.51 8.80 -10.35
N PHE A 49 -8.14 9.37 -9.32
CA PHE A 49 -9.51 9.04 -8.91
C PHE A 49 -10.53 10.14 -9.24
N LYS A 50 -10.12 11.20 -9.95
CA LYS A 50 -10.98 12.32 -10.37
C LYS A 50 -11.73 12.98 -9.20
N ILE A 51 -11.03 13.17 -8.09
CA ILE A 51 -11.57 13.81 -6.88
C ILE A 51 -11.49 15.33 -7.03
N ASN A 52 -12.65 15.98 -7.17
CA ASN A 52 -12.74 17.43 -7.36
C ASN A 52 -13.04 18.18 -6.06
N GLN A 53 -13.65 17.53 -5.07
CA GLN A 53 -14.05 18.17 -3.81
C GLN A 53 -13.00 18.02 -2.70
N ASP A 54 -13.05 18.97 -1.77
CA ASP A 54 -12.21 18.99 -0.59
C ASP A 54 -12.98 18.49 0.63
N HIS A 55 -12.52 17.40 1.24
CA HIS A 55 -13.15 16.84 2.42
C HIS A 55 -12.15 16.11 3.33
N THR A 56 -12.51 16.01 4.60
CA THR A 56 -11.72 15.38 5.66
C THR A 56 -11.83 13.86 5.67
N LYS A 57 -13.00 13.35 5.24
CA LYS A 57 -13.25 11.95 4.90
C LYS A 57 -13.22 11.83 3.38
N ILE A 58 -12.37 10.98 2.86
CA ILE A 58 -12.29 10.69 1.43
C ILE A 58 -12.70 9.24 1.20
N GLU A 59 -13.51 9.01 0.19
CA GLU A 59 -14.03 7.68 -0.13
C GLU A 59 -14.01 7.47 -1.64
N LEU A 60 -13.80 6.22 -2.03
CA LEU A 60 -13.97 5.74 -3.40
C LEU A 60 -15.22 4.87 -3.41
N LEU A 61 -15.97 4.95 -4.50
CA LEU A 61 -17.06 4.02 -4.75
C LEU A 61 -16.52 2.94 -5.68
N GLU A 62 -16.65 1.70 -5.24
CA GLU A 62 -16.14 0.53 -5.92
C GLU A 62 -17.27 -0.45 -6.15
N ASP A 63 -17.23 -1.10 -7.31
CA ASP A 63 -18.21 -2.09 -7.73
C ASP A 63 -17.44 -3.33 -8.21
N GLU A 64 -18.05 -4.49 -8.04
CA GLU A 64 -17.49 -5.77 -8.42
C GLU A 64 -18.45 -6.51 -9.36
N LEU A 65 -17.88 -7.34 -10.24
CA LEU A 65 -18.69 -8.26 -11.02
C LEU A 65 -19.22 -9.40 -10.13
N ASP A 66 -20.28 -10.05 -10.59
CA ASP A 66 -20.85 -11.19 -9.90
C ASP A 66 -19.82 -12.31 -9.66
N SER A 67 -19.88 -12.92 -8.47
CA SER A 67 -19.03 -14.06 -8.13
C SER A 67 -19.40 -15.26 -9.00
N MET A 68 -18.39 -15.90 -9.59
CA MET A 68 -18.55 -17.17 -10.32
C MET A 68 -18.31 -18.39 -9.42
N THR A 69 -18.11 -18.18 -8.12
CA THR A 69 -17.85 -19.24 -7.16
C THR A 69 -18.76 -19.13 -5.94
N GLY A 70 -19.07 -20.26 -5.33
CA GLY A 70 -19.79 -20.37 -4.08
C GLY A 70 -19.31 -21.56 -3.28
N ALA A 71 -19.96 -21.83 -2.14
CA ALA A 71 -19.64 -22.99 -1.31
C ALA A 71 -20.93 -23.64 -0.80
N CYS A 72 -20.92 -24.95 -0.66
CA CYS A 72 -21.94 -25.68 0.09
C CYS A 72 -21.83 -25.33 1.58
N ALA A 73 -22.96 -25.35 2.27
CA ALA A 73 -23.06 -25.11 3.72
C ALA A 73 -23.95 -26.17 4.38
N GLU A 74 -23.85 -27.41 3.91
CA GLU A 74 -24.70 -28.50 4.38
C GLU A 74 -24.32 -28.98 5.79
N SER A 75 -25.31 -29.49 6.52
CA SER A 75 -25.07 -30.07 7.85
C SER A 75 -24.45 -31.47 7.77
N THR A 76 -24.74 -32.17 6.67
CA THR A 76 -24.23 -33.52 6.37
C THR A 76 -23.67 -33.58 4.96
N THR A 77 -23.12 -34.72 4.55
CA THR A 77 -22.69 -34.89 3.16
C THR A 77 -23.86 -34.75 2.20
N ILE A 78 -23.63 -34.16 1.03
CA ILE A 78 -24.60 -34.13 -0.06
C ILE A 78 -24.60 -35.52 -0.70
N ALA A 79 -25.70 -36.26 -0.52
CA ALA A 79 -25.86 -37.59 -1.07
C ALA A 79 -26.07 -37.56 -2.59
N THR A 80 -25.89 -38.72 -3.23
CA THR A 80 -26.00 -38.87 -4.69
C THR A 80 -27.42 -38.66 -5.24
N ASP A 81 -28.43 -38.65 -4.37
CA ASP A 81 -29.85 -38.44 -4.70
C ASP A 81 -30.40 -37.10 -4.20
N ASP A 82 -29.58 -36.29 -3.52
CA ASP A 82 -29.98 -34.97 -3.04
C ASP A 82 -30.07 -33.97 -4.21
N THR A 83 -31.31 -33.63 -4.60
CA THR A 83 -31.59 -32.61 -5.62
C THR A 83 -31.73 -31.21 -5.05
N SER A 84 -31.71 -31.06 -3.73
CA SER A 84 -31.69 -29.77 -3.04
C SER A 84 -30.66 -29.82 -1.93
N PHE A 85 -29.84 -28.79 -1.82
CA PHE A 85 -28.82 -28.67 -0.79
C PHE A 85 -28.54 -27.21 -0.44
N SER A 86 -28.01 -27.02 0.76
CA SER A 86 -27.74 -25.75 1.40
C SER A 86 -26.41 -25.20 0.91
N VAL A 87 -26.40 -23.92 0.58
CA VAL A 87 -25.23 -23.17 0.14
C VAL A 87 -24.95 -22.04 1.13
N ALA A 88 -23.73 -21.51 1.12
CA ALA A 88 -23.37 -20.41 2.00
C ALA A 88 -24.15 -19.13 1.65
N ASP A 89 -24.39 -18.90 0.35
CA ASP A 89 -25.16 -17.79 -0.17
C ASP A 89 -25.88 -18.22 -1.45
N ALA A 90 -27.21 -18.28 -1.41
CA ALA A 90 -28.01 -18.66 -2.56
C ALA A 90 -28.19 -17.53 -3.59
N SER A 91 -27.92 -16.26 -3.21
CA SER A 91 -28.12 -15.11 -4.10
C SER A 91 -27.17 -15.09 -5.31
N VAL A 92 -26.03 -15.75 -5.21
CA VAL A 92 -25.02 -15.91 -6.28
C VAL A 92 -25.55 -16.77 -7.44
N PHE A 93 -26.54 -17.63 -7.17
CA PHE A 93 -27.04 -18.58 -8.15
C PHE A 93 -28.38 -18.13 -8.75
N GLN A 94 -28.54 -18.34 -10.05
CA GLN A 94 -29.81 -18.15 -10.75
C GLN A 94 -30.21 -19.44 -11.47
N ASP A 95 -31.48 -19.52 -11.88
CA ASP A 95 -31.95 -20.63 -12.69
C ASP A 95 -31.14 -20.76 -14.00
N GLY A 96 -30.83 -22.00 -14.34
CA GLY A 96 -30.00 -22.36 -15.48
C GLY A 96 -28.50 -22.21 -15.26
N HIS A 97 -27.99 -21.76 -14.11
CA HIS A 97 -26.55 -21.86 -13.85
C HIS A 97 -26.08 -23.32 -13.88
N VAL A 98 -25.08 -23.61 -14.73
CA VAL A 98 -24.38 -24.88 -14.74
C VAL A 98 -23.28 -24.80 -13.69
N ILE A 99 -23.49 -25.49 -12.59
CA ILE A 99 -22.54 -25.57 -11.48
C ILE A 99 -21.70 -26.83 -11.58
N LYS A 100 -20.46 -26.73 -11.13
CA LYS A 100 -19.53 -27.83 -10.98
C LYS A 100 -19.14 -27.95 -9.51
N ILE A 101 -19.29 -29.14 -8.96
CA ILE A 101 -18.80 -29.51 -7.62
C ILE A 101 -17.90 -30.72 -7.80
N ASP A 102 -16.64 -30.59 -7.40
CA ASP A 102 -15.59 -31.57 -7.69
C ASP A 102 -15.54 -31.89 -9.21
N ASP A 103 -15.98 -33.08 -9.62
CA ASP A 103 -16.07 -33.51 -11.03
C ASP A 103 -17.52 -33.68 -11.52
N GLU A 104 -18.52 -33.35 -10.70
CA GLU A 104 -19.94 -33.43 -11.06
C GLU A 104 -20.47 -32.08 -11.58
N TYR A 105 -21.13 -32.13 -12.74
CA TYR A 105 -21.89 -31.00 -13.30
C TYR A 105 -23.37 -31.14 -12.97
N MET A 106 -23.99 -30.04 -12.56
CA MET A 106 -25.43 -29.93 -12.28
C MET A 106 -25.97 -28.61 -12.82
N VAL A 107 -27.29 -28.55 -13.07
CA VAL A 107 -27.96 -27.31 -13.51
C VAL A 107 -28.89 -26.86 -12.39
N VAL A 108 -28.70 -25.64 -11.91
CA VAL A 108 -29.59 -25.00 -10.92
C VAL A 108 -30.96 -24.79 -11.55
N LYS A 109 -31.99 -25.20 -10.83
CA LYS A 109 -33.41 -25.01 -11.17
C LYS A 109 -34.02 -23.83 -10.43
N SER A 110 -33.61 -23.64 -9.18
CA SER A 110 -34.07 -22.53 -8.36
C SER A 110 -33.11 -22.31 -7.20
N ALA A 111 -32.97 -21.06 -6.79
CA ALA A 111 -32.27 -20.66 -5.58
C ALA A 111 -33.29 -20.05 -4.61
N ASP A 112 -33.31 -20.54 -3.37
CA ASP A 112 -34.10 -19.97 -2.27
C ASP A 112 -33.14 -19.18 -1.37
N THR A 113 -33.22 -17.85 -1.45
CA THR A 113 -32.39 -16.91 -0.69
C THR A 113 -32.76 -16.81 0.79
N ASP A 114 -33.98 -17.20 1.17
CA ASP A 114 -34.43 -17.15 2.58
C ASP A 114 -33.88 -18.36 3.34
N ALA A 115 -33.90 -19.53 2.70
CA ALA A 115 -33.38 -20.78 3.25
C ALA A 115 -31.89 -21.02 2.92
N ASN A 116 -31.30 -20.23 2.02
CA ASN A 116 -29.99 -20.47 1.41
C ASN A 116 -29.84 -21.88 0.84
N THR A 117 -30.85 -22.32 0.08
CA THR A 117 -30.82 -23.65 -0.58
C THR A 117 -30.89 -23.49 -2.08
N ILE A 118 -30.21 -24.37 -2.80
CA ILE A 118 -30.35 -24.49 -4.26
C ILE A 118 -30.96 -25.83 -4.59
N THR A 119 -31.90 -25.83 -5.52
CA THR A 119 -32.47 -27.03 -6.12
C THR A 119 -31.94 -27.18 -7.53
N VAL A 120 -31.52 -28.37 -7.92
CA VAL A 120 -31.02 -28.68 -9.27
C VAL A 120 -32.05 -29.46 -10.09
N TYR A 121 -32.03 -29.30 -11.42
CA TYR A 121 -32.94 -30.02 -12.33
C TYR A 121 -32.76 -31.54 -12.26
N SER A 122 -31.50 -31.98 -12.22
CA SER A 122 -31.13 -33.37 -12.10
C SER A 122 -29.69 -33.48 -11.62
N ARG A 123 -29.38 -34.54 -10.87
CA ARG A 123 -28.01 -35.01 -10.68
C ARG A 123 -27.48 -35.60 -11.98
N SER A 124 -26.15 -35.64 -12.12
CA SER A 124 -25.52 -36.28 -13.28
C SER A 124 -25.79 -35.63 -14.65
N TYR A 125 -25.91 -34.30 -14.70
CA TYR A 125 -25.98 -33.58 -15.99
C TYR A 125 -24.73 -33.88 -16.86
N GLY A 126 -23.57 -34.08 -16.23
CA GLY A 126 -22.33 -34.50 -16.89
C GLY A 126 -22.04 -36.01 -16.91
N GLY A 127 -22.99 -36.87 -16.50
CA GLY A 127 -22.81 -38.33 -16.45
C GLY A 127 -22.08 -38.88 -15.21
N THR A 128 -21.52 -38.00 -14.37
CA THR A 128 -20.94 -38.34 -13.06
C THR A 128 -21.96 -38.07 -11.96
N ASN A 129 -22.02 -38.89 -10.91
CA ASN A 129 -22.81 -38.61 -9.71
C ASN A 129 -21.98 -39.03 -8.49
N ALA A 130 -21.73 -38.10 -7.57
CA ALA A 130 -20.84 -38.30 -6.44
C ALA A 130 -21.43 -37.76 -5.12
N THR A 131 -20.94 -38.30 -4.01
CA THR A 131 -21.17 -37.72 -2.69
C THR A 131 -20.18 -36.58 -2.47
N HIS A 132 -20.67 -35.40 -2.10
CA HIS A 132 -19.81 -34.24 -1.84
C HIS A 132 -19.70 -33.94 -0.35
N ALA A 133 -18.60 -33.27 0.02
CA ALA A 133 -18.41 -32.75 1.36
C ALA A 133 -19.43 -31.66 1.70
N THR A 134 -19.68 -31.46 3.00
CA THR A 134 -20.58 -30.43 3.54
C THR A 134 -20.22 -29.01 3.08
N ASN A 135 -18.93 -28.76 2.86
CA ASN A 135 -18.33 -27.47 2.51
C ASN A 135 -17.63 -27.48 1.14
N ALA A 136 -18.08 -28.33 0.22
CA ALA A 136 -17.51 -28.39 -1.12
C ALA A 136 -17.64 -27.03 -1.86
N SER A 137 -16.62 -26.67 -2.64
CA SER A 137 -16.64 -25.46 -3.47
C SER A 137 -17.48 -25.68 -4.72
N ILE A 138 -18.27 -24.66 -5.08
CA ILE A 138 -19.12 -24.64 -6.27
C ILE A 138 -18.53 -23.65 -7.26
N GLU A 139 -18.32 -24.08 -8.51
CA GLU A 139 -17.89 -23.23 -9.61
C GLU A 139 -19.02 -23.10 -10.64
N ILE A 140 -19.36 -21.89 -11.06
CA ILE A 140 -20.32 -21.65 -12.14
C ILE A 140 -19.57 -21.70 -13.47
N VAL A 141 -19.78 -22.76 -14.24
CA VAL A 141 -19.03 -23.06 -15.48
C VAL A 141 -19.79 -22.59 -16.73
N GLY A 142 -21.10 -22.39 -16.62
CA GLY A 142 -21.89 -21.94 -17.75
C GLY A 142 -23.35 -21.73 -17.40
N MET A 143 -24.18 -21.63 -18.44
CA MET A 143 -25.61 -21.44 -18.30
C MET A 143 -26.36 -22.29 -19.33
N ALA A 144 -27.37 -23.02 -18.86
CA ALA A 144 -28.25 -23.89 -19.64
C ALA A 144 -29.71 -23.60 -19.25
N ARG A 145 -30.38 -22.76 -20.04
CA ARG A 145 -31.79 -22.39 -19.86
C ARG A 145 -32.67 -23.11 -20.87
N LEU A 146 -33.95 -23.29 -20.53
CA LEU A 146 -34.92 -23.93 -21.40
C LEU A 146 -35.32 -23.00 -22.56
N GLU A 147 -35.56 -23.56 -23.74
CA GLU A 147 -36.04 -22.77 -24.88
C GLU A 147 -37.46 -22.24 -24.63
N GLY A 148 -37.62 -20.92 -24.71
CA GLY A 148 -38.92 -20.24 -24.53
C GLY A 148 -39.26 -19.88 -23.07
N ASP A 149 -38.31 -20.01 -22.16
CA ASP A 149 -38.48 -19.63 -20.75
C ASP A 149 -38.49 -18.10 -20.53
N ASP A 150 -39.11 -17.65 -19.44
CA ASP A 150 -39.21 -16.23 -19.10
C ASP A 150 -37.85 -15.68 -18.58
N ALA A 151 -37.71 -14.37 -18.38
CA ALA A 151 -36.49 -13.81 -17.82
C ALA A 151 -36.39 -14.08 -16.30
N ASP A 152 -35.28 -14.66 -15.86
CA ASP A 152 -34.90 -14.73 -14.44
C ASP A 152 -33.93 -13.60 -14.10
N TYR A 153 -33.96 -13.19 -12.83
CA TYR A 153 -33.12 -12.12 -12.32
C TYR A 153 -31.95 -12.72 -11.56
N GLY A 154 -30.74 -12.51 -12.09
CA GLY A 154 -29.49 -12.92 -11.45
C GLY A 154 -29.06 -11.99 -10.31
N PRO A 155 -27.91 -12.29 -9.68
CA PRO A 155 -27.32 -11.44 -8.66
C PRO A 155 -27.05 -10.03 -9.17
N ILE A 156 -27.07 -9.08 -8.22
CA ILE A 156 -26.58 -7.72 -8.41
C ILE A 156 -25.64 -7.45 -7.25
N MET A 157 -24.43 -7.00 -7.53
CA MET A 157 -23.47 -6.59 -6.51
C MET A 157 -23.78 -5.17 -5.99
N ASP A 158 -23.62 -4.99 -4.68
CA ASP A 158 -23.77 -3.68 -4.05
C ASP A 158 -22.47 -2.88 -4.14
N ILE A 159 -22.61 -1.55 -4.25
CA ILE A 159 -21.48 -0.65 -4.36
C ILE A 159 -20.84 -0.49 -2.98
N THR A 160 -19.57 -0.81 -2.87
CA THR A 160 -18.79 -0.60 -1.63
C THR A 160 -18.12 0.77 -1.63
N ALA A 161 -17.89 1.32 -0.43
CA ALA A 161 -17.33 2.66 -0.26
C ALA A 161 -16.08 2.66 0.64
N PRO A 162 -14.93 2.10 0.20
CA PRO A 162 -13.70 2.19 0.97
C PRO A 162 -13.28 3.66 1.19
N TYR A 163 -12.84 3.96 2.42
CA TYR A 163 -12.61 5.33 2.85
C TYR A 163 -11.36 5.51 3.71
N ASN A 164 -10.85 6.75 3.73
CA ASN A 164 -9.81 7.21 4.64
C ASN A 164 -10.14 8.58 5.25
N TYR A 165 -9.33 8.96 6.24
CA TYR A 165 -9.33 10.30 6.82
C TYR A 165 -8.00 11.01 6.53
N THR A 166 -8.03 12.34 6.43
CA THR A 166 -6.79 13.14 6.36
C THR A 166 -6.15 13.33 7.74
N SER A 167 -4.81 13.40 7.78
CA SER A 167 -4.01 13.67 8.97
C SER A 167 -3.30 15.01 8.84
N THR A 168 -3.20 15.74 9.94
CA THR A 168 -2.46 16.98 10.01
C THR A 168 -1.01 16.71 10.42
N PHE A 169 -0.08 17.11 9.56
CA PHE A 169 1.36 17.05 9.81
C PHE A 169 1.85 18.46 10.09
N GLN A 170 2.30 18.70 11.33
CA GLN A 170 2.73 20.03 11.77
C GLN A 170 4.08 19.96 12.48
N LYS A 171 4.91 20.99 12.27
CA LYS A 171 6.15 21.19 13.02
C LYS A 171 6.43 22.68 13.18
N ALA A 172 6.38 23.13 14.43
CA ALA A 172 6.75 24.48 14.83
C ALA A 172 8.23 24.57 15.25
N PHE A 173 8.82 25.74 15.07
CA PHE A 173 10.16 26.07 15.52
C PHE A 173 10.18 27.47 16.15
N LYS A 174 11.06 27.67 17.13
CA LYS A 174 11.18 28.90 17.92
C LYS A 174 12.66 29.19 18.16
N ILE A 175 13.09 30.39 17.81
CA ILE A 175 14.48 30.86 17.95
C ILE A 175 14.48 32.16 18.73
N SER A 176 15.41 32.31 19.68
CA SER A 176 15.54 33.53 20.49
C SER A 176 16.15 34.68 19.70
N GLY A 177 15.81 35.93 20.06
CA GLY A 177 16.40 37.12 19.42
C GLY A 177 17.91 37.17 19.53
N THR A 178 18.48 36.77 20.68
CA THR A 178 19.94 36.67 20.85
C THR A 178 20.57 35.66 19.88
N GLN A 179 19.93 34.51 19.63
CA GLN A 179 20.46 33.51 18.69
C GLN A 179 20.41 34.00 17.23
N GLN A 180 19.45 34.88 16.90
CA GLN A 180 19.41 35.52 15.59
C GLN A 180 20.45 36.63 15.43
N ALA A 181 20.91 37.23 16.54
CA ALA A 181 21.91 38.30 16.53
C ALA A 181 23.35 37.79 16.52
N ILE A 182 23.58 36.50 16.84
CA ILE A 182 24.92 35.89 16.87
C ILE A 182 25.20 35.27 15.50
N ASP A 183 26.33 35.64 14.90
CA ASP A 183 26.81 35.03 13.67
C ASP A 183 27.06 33.54 13.88
N GLN A 184 26.52 32.74 12.98
CA GLN A 184 26.65 31.30 13.02
C GLN A 184 27.74 30.81 12.09
N LEU A 185 28.50 29.84 12.58
CA LEU A 185 29.46 29.13 11.76
C LEU A 185 28.72 28.19 10.79
N GLY A 186 29.25 27.99 9.58
CA GLY A 186 28.65 27.06 8.62
C GLY A 186 27.94 27.71 7.43
N GLY A 187 28.08 29.02 7.22
CA GLY A 187 27.38 29.76 6.16
C GLY A 187 25.88 29.95 6.43
N ILE A 188 25.44 29.78 7.69
CA ILE A 188 24.06 30.03 8.10
C ILE A 188 23.87 31.54 8.24
N SER A 189 23.19 32.14 7.27
CA SER A 189 22.83 33.58 7.29
C SER A 189 21.68 33.89 8.24
N ASP A 190 20.71 32.97 8.38
CA ASP A 190 19.63 33.05 9.37
C ASP A 190 19.32 31.64 9.89
N GLU A 191 19.45 31.46 11.21
CA GLU A 191 19.09 30.21 11.90
C GLU A 191 17.63 29.83 11.66
N TYR A 192 16.78 30.85 11.52
CA TYR A 192 15.35 30.67 11.30
C TYR A 192 15.06 30.01 9.97
N GLU A 193 15.68 30.48 8.90
CA GLU A 193 15.55 29.90 7.57
C GLU A 193 16.19 28.52 7.51
N TYR A 194 17.32 28.31 8.19
CA TYR A 194 17.98 27.01 8.25
C TYR A 194 17.09 25.95 8.91
N GLN A 195 16.46 26.27 10.04
CA GLN A 195 15.51 25.36 10.69
C GLN A 195 14.25 25.15 9.86
N ALA A 196 13.73 26.20 9.20
CA ALA A 196 12.59 26.10 8.29
C ALA A 196 12.89 25.17 7.10
N ALA A 197 14.07 25.27 6.49
CA ALA A 197 14.46 24.40 5.38
C ALA A 197 14.56 22.92 5.79
N LYS A 198 14.84 22.64 7.07
CA LYS A 198 14.92 21.28 7.61
C LYS A 198 13.57 20.70 8.01
N THR A 199 12.55 21.51 8.26
CA THR A 199 11.23 21.01 8.70
C THR A 199 10.46 20.32 7.58
N VAL A 200 10.48 20.86 6.35
CA VAL A 200 9.76 20.27 5.21
C VAL A 200 10.23 18.84 4.89
N PRO A 201 11.54 18.56 4.70
CA PRO A 201 11.99 17.18 4.48
C PRO A 201 11.69 16.26 5.66
N ALA A 202 11.74 16.76 6.90
CA ALA A 202 11.40 15.96 8.08
C ALA A 202 9.93 15.55 8.11
N LEU A 203 9.02 16.44 7.69
CA LEU A 203 7.59 16.14 7.60
C LEU A 203 7.29 15.18 6.45
N LEU A 204 7.95 15.34 5.29
CA LEU A 204 7.79 14.41 4.16
C LEU A 204 8.15 12.96 4.52
N ARG A 205 9.21 12.77 5.31
CA ARG A 205 9.57 11.44 5.85
C ARG A 205 8.47 10.85 6.74
N LEU A 206 7.79 11.70 7.52
CA LEU A 206 6.69 11.25 8.36
C LEU A 206 5.45 10.88 7.55
N VAL A 207 5.18 11.63 6.46
CA VAL A 207 4.15 11.29 5.49
C VAL A 207 4.44 9.94 4.86
N GLU A 208 5.64 9.69 4.34
CA GLU A 208 5.95 8.37 3.76
C GLU A 208 5.86 7.24 4.80
N LYS A 209 6.30 7.48 6.03
CA LYS A 209 6.15 6.48 7.10
C LYS A 209 4.67 6.17 7.42
N SER A 210 3.79 7.17 7.34
CA SER A 210 2.35 6.95 7.52
C SER A 210 1.70 6.11 6.42
N ILE A 211 2.28 6.02 5.21
CA ILE A 211 1.80 5.12 4.14
C ILE A 211 1.86 3.66 4.61
N PHE A 212 2.87 3.27 5.40
CA PHE A 212 3.05 1.91 5.86
C PHE A 212 2.46 1.64 7.25
N HIS A 213 2.59 2.61 8.17
CA HIS A 213 2.24 2.46 9.59
C HIS A 213 0.97 3.21 10.01
N GLY A 214 0.29 3.87 9.07
CA GLY A 214 -0.91 4.67 9.35
C GLY A 214 -2.06 3.81 9.86
N VAL A 215 -2.78 4.35 10.85
CA VAL A 215 -3.99 3.73 11.43
C VAL A 215 -5.16 4.67 11.15
N ARG A 216 -6.21 4.16 10.51
CA ARG A 216 -7.41 4.96 10.21
C ARG A 216 -8.19 5.25 11.48
N SER A 217 -8.38 6.53 11.79
CA SER A 217 -9.18 7.00 12.92
C SER A 217 -9.93 8.28 12.55
N ALA A 218 -11.23 8.35 12.85
CA ALA A 218 -12.11 9.47 12.51
C ALA A 218 -11.81 10.76 13.28
N GLY A 219 -11.12 10.66 14.43
CA GLY A 219 -10.95 11.76 15.38
C GLY A 219 -12.24 12.12 16.11
N SER A 220 -12.12 12.93 17.16
CA SER A 220 -13.23 13.46 17.94
C SER A 220 -12.84 14.83 18.50
N ALA A 221 -13.71 15.45 19.33
CA ALA A 221 -13.35 16.66 20.05
C ALA A 221 -12.13 16.48 20.99
N THR A 222 -11.81 15.24 21.37
CA THR A 222 -10.73 14.91 22.31
C THR A 222 -9.65 14.00 21.71
N ALA A 223 -9.89 13.39 20.55
CA ALA A 223 -8.96 12.49 19.89
C ALA A 223 -8.56 13.01 18.50
N PRO A 224 -7.26 12.94 18.14
CA PRO A 224 -6.82 13.33 16.81
C PRO A 224 -7.31 12.34 15.74
N ARG A 225 -7.46 12.86 14.53
CA ARG A 225 -7.76 12.09 13.33
C ARG A 225 -6.47 11.59 12.68
N SER A 226 -6.49 10.39 12.13
CA SER A 226 -5.32 9.79 11.48
C SER A 226 -5.68 9.00 10.23
N MET A 227 -4.77 9.00 9.26
CA MET A 227 -4.88 8.30 7.98
C MET A 227 -4.45 6.85 8.15
N GLY A 228 -5.19 5.96 7.51
CA GLY A 228 -4.80 4.56 7.33
C GLY A 228 -3.67 4.43 6.30
N GLY A 229 -2.78 3.47 6.54
CA GLY A 229 -1.77 3.03 5.59
C GLY A 229 -2.29 1.97 4.62
N LEU A 230 -1.39 1.36 3.84
CA LEU A 230 -1.72 0.35 2.82
C LEU A 230 -2.48 -0.84 3.41
N LEU A 231 -2.09 -1.31 4.59
CA LEU A 231 -2.73 -2.43 5.30
C LEU A 231 -4.16 -2.14 5.78
N THR A 232 -4.62 -0.88 5.72
CA THR A 232 -6.03 -0.57 5.99
C THR A 232 -6.93 -0.93 4.81
N PHE A 233 -6.35 -1.01 3.61
CA PHE A 233 -7.06 -1.26 2.37
C PHE A 233 -6.77 -2.64 1.77
N ILE A 234 -5.53 -3.11 1.91
CA ILE A 234 -5.10 -4.40 1.35
C ILE A 234 -5.37 -5.50 2.38
N THR A 235 -6.45 -6.25 2.22
CA THR A 235 -6.88 -7.31 3.15
C THR A 235 -7.09 -8.67 2.48
N ASP A 236 -7.50 -8.70 1.22
CA ASP A 236 -7.86 -9.94 0.53
C ASP A 236 -6.62 -10.80 0.20
N ASN A 237 -5.64 -10.18 -0.47
CA ASN A 237 -4.48 -10.90 -0.97
C ASN A 237 -3.28 -10.80 -0.03
N SER A 238 -2.95 -11.92 0.62
CA SER A 238 -1.81 -12.02 1.53
C SER A 238 -1.02 -13.32 1.34
N VAL A 239 0.32 -13.21 1.35
CA VAL A 239 1.23 -14.35 1.22
C VAL A 239 2.20 -14.39 2.39
N ASN A 240 2.34 -15.55 3.03
CA ASN A 240 3.29 -15.75 4.13
C ASN A 240 4.61 -16.31 3.59
N ALA A 241 5.67 -15.51 3.61
CA ALA A 241 7.01 -15.96 3.23
C ALA A 241 7.60 -16.97 4.24
N GLY A 242 7.24 -16.86 5.53
CA GLY A 242 7.73 -17.77 6.58
C GLY A 242 9.26 -17.82 6.74
N GLY A 243 10.00 -16.84 6.20
CA GLY A 243 11.44 -16.92 5.97
C GLY A 243 12.00 -15.70 5.22
N ALA A 244 13.20 -15.81 4.65
CA ALA A 244 13.72 -14.81 3.72
C ALA A 244 12.84 -14.77 2.47
N ILE A 245 12.60 -13.58 1.93
CA ILE A 245 11.75 -13.45 0.74
C ILE A 245 12.39 -14.18 -0.45
N THR A 246 11.59 -14.98 -1.13
CA THR A 246 12.00 -15.73 -2.31
C THR A 246 11.24 -15.27 -3.54
N LYS A 247 11.66 -15.73 -4.72
CA LYS A 247 10.93 -15.47 -5.97
C LYS A 247 9.51 -16.05 -5.93
N THR A 248 9.34 -17.23 -5.34
CA THR A 248 8.04 -17.90 -5.22
C THR A 248 7.04 -17.04 -4.46
N ASP A 249 7.44 -16.44 -3.34
CA ASP A 249 6.52 -15.58 -2.55
C ASP A 249 6.00 -14.38 -3.35
N VAL A 250 6.83 -13.82 -4.23
CA VAL A 250 6.44 -12.71 -5.11
C VAL A 250 5.60 -13.19 -6.29
N ASP A 251 5.93 -14.34 -6.88
CA ASP A 251 5.15 -14.92 -7.97
C ASP A 251 3.76 -15.34 -7.47
N ASP A 252 3.64 -15.94 -6.28
CA ASP A 252 2.38 -16.31 -5.61
C ASP A 252 1.52 -15.06 -5.29
N ALA A 253 2.16 -13.98 -4.81
CA ALA A 253 1.44 -12.74 -4.53
C ALA A 253 0.88 -12.10 -5.80
N VAL A 254 1.64 -12.13 -6.91
CA VAL A 254 1.17 -11.62 -8.20
C VAL A 254 0.15 -12.56 -8.84
N GLU A 255 0.27 -13.88 -8.66
CA GLU A 255 -0.72 -14.85 -9.11
C GLU A 255 -2.08 -14.60 -8.46
N ALA A 256 -2.12 -14.46 -7.14
CA ALA A 256 -3.35 -14.16 -6.41
C ALA A 256 -4.02 -12.87 -6.92
N THR A 257 -3.23 -11.79 -7.03
CA THR A 257 -3.72 -10.53 -7.60
C THR A 257 -4.19 -10.66 -9.05
N TYR A 258 -3.52 -11.47 -9.87
CA TYR A 258 -3.91 -11.67 -11.27
C TYR A 258 -5.21 -12.46 -11.41
N LEU A 259 -5.41 -13.50 -10.58
CA LEU A 259 -6.64 -14.28 -10.54
C LEU A 259 -7.85 -13.42 -10.14
N ASP A 260 -7.64 -12.42 -9.28
CA ASP A 260 -8.68 -11.44 -8.92
C ASP A 260 -8.78 -10.26 -9.92
N GLY A 261 -8.12 -10.34 -11.08
CA GLY A 261 -8.20 -9.33 -12.15
C GLY A 261 -7.36 -8.06 -11.93
N GLY A 262 -6.44 -8.08 -10.97
CA GLY A 262 -5.44 -7.04 -10.76
C GLY A 262 -4.24 -7.15 -11.73
N ASN A 263 -3.52 -6.04 -11.90
CA ASN A 263 -2.27 -6.02 -12.67
C ASN A 263 -1.26 -5.12 -11.97
N PRO A 264 -0.53 -5.64 -10.97
CA PRO A 264 0.40 -4.86 -10.19
C PRO A 264 1.65 -4.52 -11.00
N ASP A 265 2.21 -3.34 -10.77
CA ASP A 265 3.36 -2.81 -11.50
C ASP A 265 4.54 -2.44 -10.58
N MET A 266 4.33 -2.36 -9.27
CA MET A 266 5.34 -1.98 -8.29
C MET A 266 5.38 -2.93 -7.09
N ILE A 267 6.58 -3.10 -6.53
CA ILE A 267 6.78 -3.72 -5.21
C ILE A 267 7.50 -2.73 -4.29
N PHE A 268 6.89 -2.47 -3.13
CA PHE A 268 7.46 -1.65 -2.06
C PHE A 268 8.08 -2.56 -1.01
N CYS A 269 9.36 -2.36 -0.73
CA CYS A 269 10.07 -3.19 0.25
C CYS A 269 11.11 -2.38 1.02
N ASN A 270 11.55 -2.93 2.16
CA ASN A 270 12.72 -2.42 2.85
C ASN A 270 14.00 -2.74 2.04
N PRO A 271 15.07 -1.93 2.11
CA PRO A 271 16.35 -2.25 1.47
C PRO A 271 16.93 -3.63 1.80
N SER A 272 16.67 -4.19 2.99
CA SER A 272 17.12 -5.55 3.34
C SER A 272 16.41 -6.61 2.49
N VAL A 273 15.08 -6.52 2.41
CA VAL A 273 14.22 -7.37 1.57
C VAL A 273 14.54 -7.18 0.09
N GLY A 274 14.84 -5.95 -0.34
CA GLY A 274 15.25 -5.64 -1.71
C GLY A 274 16.57 -6.29 -2.11
N ARG A 275 17.53 -6.43 -1.17
CA ARG A 275 18.77 -7.18 -1.38
C ARG A 275 18.46 -8.67 -1.59
N ASP A 276 17.65 -9.27 -0.72
CA ASP A 276 17.34 -10.69 -0.80
C ASP A 276 16.58 -11.01 -2.11
N LEU A 277 15.66 -10.13 -2.53
CA LEU A 277 14.96 -10.23 -3.80
C LEU A 277 15.92 -10.11 -4.99
N LYS A 278 16.90 -9.21 -4.92
CA LYS A 278 17.93 -9.07 -5.95
C LYS A 278 18.84 -10.30 -6.00
N ASP A 279 19.23 -10.85 -4.85
CA ASP A 279 20.02 -12.08 -4.77
C ASP A 279 19.24 -13.26 -5.37
N ALA A 280 17.92 -13.30 -5.18
CA ALA A 280 17.05 -14.28 -5.83
C ALA A 280 17.01 -14.12 -7.35
N ILE A 281 16.99 -12.89 -7.88
CA ILE A 281 17.07 -12.62 -9.33
C ILE A 281 18.43 -13.07 -9.88
N ASP A 282 19.53 -12.68 -9.22
CA ASP A 282 20.89 -12.90 -9.69
C ASP A 282 21.29 -14.38 -9.68
N ASN A 283 20.72 -15.19 -8.77
CA ASN A 283 20.92 -16.64 -8.71
C ASN A 283 19.97 -17.43 -9.62
N SER A 284 18.92 -16.81 -10.15
CA SER A 284 18.01 -17.48 -11.07
C SER A 284 18.71 -17.64 -12.43
N SER A 285 18.84 -18.89 -12.91
CA SER A 285 19.52 -19.22 -14.17
C SER A 285 18.74 -18.80 -15.44
N TYR A 286 17.86 -17.80 -15.33
CA TYR A 286 17.02 -17.33 -16.43
C TYR A 286 17.71 -16.23 -17.24
N VAL A 287 17.42 -16.22 -18.54
CA VAL A 287 18.03 -15.37 -19.58
C VAL A 287 17.99 -13.90 -19.17
N LYS A 288 19.18 -13.31 -18.98
CA LYS A 288 19.35 -11.87 -18.83
C LYS A 288 18.99 -11.22 -20.17
N LEU A 289 17.81 -10.61 -20.28
CA LEU A 289 17.58 -9.66 -21.36
C LEU A 289 18.58 -8.52 -21.17
N ALA A 290 19.43 -8.30 -22.17
CA ALA A 290 20.35 -7.18 -22.17
C ALA A 290 19.52 -5.88 -22.09
N TYR A 291 19.81 -5.06 -21.09
CA TYR A 291 19.20 -3.74 -20.96
C TYR A 291 19.66 -2.85 -22.12
N GLU A 292 18.75 -2.45 -23.00
CA GLU A 292 18.93 -1.28 -23.87
C GLU A 292 19.01 -0.04 -22.97
N ASN A 293 20.22 0.44 -22.75
CA ASN A 293 20.52 1.64 -21.97
C ASN A 293 20.17 2.89 -22.79
N SER A 294 18.90 3.26 -22.85
CA SER A 294 18.41 4.41 -23.63
C SER A 294 17.73 5.50 -22.77
N GLN A 295 18.15 5.72 -21.52
CA GLN A 295 17.81 6.98 -20.85
C GLN A 295 19.01 7.58 -20.12
N ILE A 296 19.43 8.74 -20.62
CA ILE A 296 20.32 9.67 -19.94
C ILE A 296 19.53 10.27 -18.78
N GLY A 297 19.89 9.94 -17.53
CA GLY A 297 19.53 10.75 -16.36
C GLY A 297 18.64 10.13 -15.28
N MET A 298 18.22 8.87 -15.36
CA MET A 298 17.53 8.18 -14.26
C MET A 298 18.20 6.82 -13.99
N GLN A 299 18.42 6.47 -12.72
CA GLN A 299 18.96 5.15 -12.37
C GLN A 299 18.08 4.05 -12.97
N PRO A 300 18.65 2.94 -13.47
CA PRO A 300 17.85 1.85 -14.01
C PRO A 300 16.89 1.36 -12.93
N LEU A 301 15.58 1.51 -13.16
CA LEU A 301 14.57 0.82 -12.38
C LEU A 301 14.90 -0.67 -12.42
N GLN A 302 15.29 -1.23 -11.27
CA GLN A 302 15.45 -2.66 -11.17
C GLN A 302 14.06 -3.28 -11.24
N ARG A 303 13.84 -4.07 -12.29
CA ARG A 303 12.56 -4.70 -12.57
C ARG A 303 12.64 -6.16 -12.19
N PHE A 304 11.74 -6.59 -11.32
CA PHE A 304 11.54 -7.99 -11.01
C PHE A 304 10.59 -8.58 -12.04
N VAL A 305 11.05 -9.56 -12.82
CA VAL A 305 10.20 -10.20 -13.84
C VAL A 305 9.55 -11.44 -13.21
N THR A 306 8.23 -11.39 -13.09
CA THR A 306 7.38 -12.55 -12.78
C THR A 306 6.82 -13.12 -14.08
N GLN A 307 6.21 -14.30 -14.02
CA GLN A 307 5.54 -14.90 -15.18
C GLN A 307 4.29 -14.12 -15.62
N TYR A 308 3.72 -13.31 -14.72
CA TYR A 308 2.50 -12.53 -14.94
C TYR A 308 2.76 -11.07 -15.34
N GLY A 309 4.00 -10.59 -15.18
CA GLY A 309 4.33 -9.20 -15.45
C GLY A 309 5.69 -8.81 -14.89
N ALA A 310 6.02 -7.53 -14.96
CA ALA A 310 7.30 -7.06 -14.46
C ALA A 310 7.11 -5.88 -13.50
N LEU A 311 7.51 -6.12 -12.24
CA LEU A 311 7.34 -5.21 -11.12
C LEU A 311 8.56 -4.30 -10.98
N GLN A 312 8.35 -3.01 -10.79
CA GLN A 312 9.40 -2.09 -10.37
C GLN A 312 9.67 -2.26 -8.88
N ILE A 313 10.93 -2.48 -8.52
CA ILE A 313 11.34 -2.51 -7.10
C ILE A 313 11.54 -1.07 -6.60
N VAL A 314 10.75 -0.66 -5.61
CA VAL A 314 10.90 0.62 -4.92
C VAL A 314 11.30 0.34 -3.47
N MET A 315 12.55 0.63 -3.16
CA MET A 315 13.10 0.44 -1.82
C MET A 315 12.84 1.66 -0.95
N SER A 316 12.08 1.51 0.13
CA SER A 316 11.87 2.57 1.12
C SER A 316 12.38 2.13 2.48
N ARG A 317 13.16 3.01 3.14
CA ARG A 317 13.68 2.78 4.49
C ARG A 317 12.58 2.69 5.54
N PHE A 318 11.41 3.26 5.25
CA PHE A 318 10.28 3.32 6.19
C PHE A 318 9.35 2.11 6.10
N CYS A 319 9.49 1.30 5.04
CA CYS A 319 8.78 0.02 4.92
C CYS A 319 9.26 -0.93 6.04
N PRO A 320 8.35 -1.61 6.77
CA PRO A 320 8.72 -2.63 7.74
C PRO A 320 9.59 -3.72 7.11
N VAL A 321 10.57 -4.23 7.86
CA VAL A 321 11.44 -5.34 7.40
C VAL A 321 10.71 -6.67 7.25
N SER A 322 9.59 -6.85 7.96
CA SER A 322 8.80 -8.08 7.95
C SER A 322 7.74 -8.14 6.86
N LYS A 323 7.65 -7.10 6.00
CA LYS A 323 6.60 -6.96 5.01
C LYS A 323 7.13 -6.42 3.68
N ALA A 324 6.47 -6.84 2.60
CA ALA A 324 6.57 -6.22 1.28
C ALA A 324 5.16 -6.02 0.71
N PHE A 325 4.98 -5.02 -0.15
CA PHE A 325 3.69 -4.69 -0.74
C PHE A 325 3.78 -4.73 -2.25
N VAL A 326 2.92 -5.49 -2.91
CA VAL A 326 2.78 -5.54 -4.36
C VAL A 326 1.54 -4.70 -4.70
N VAL A 327 1.73 -3.65 -5.48
CA VAL A 327 0.68 -2.65 -5.73
C VAL A 327 0.58 -2.28 -7.20
N ASP A 328 -0.63 -1.89 -7.62
CA ASP A 328 -0.87 -1.18 -8.86
C ASP A 328 -0.80 0.33 -8.63
N SER A 329 0.23 0.98 -9.17
CA SER A 329 0.50 2.41 -9.02
C SER A 329 -0.64 3.29 -9.52
N ARG A 330 -1.49 2.81 -10.45
CA ARG A 330 -2.65 3.56 -10.96
C ARG A 330 -3.79 3.59 -9.95
N LYS A 331 -3.84 2.59 -9.08
CA LYS A 331 -4.88 2.40 -8.07
C LYS A 331 -4.43 2.79 -6.66
N VAL A 332 -3.27 3.42 -6.50
CA VAL A 332 -2.82 4.00 -5.22
C VAL A 332 -2.45 5.46 -5.42
N GLY A 333 -2.94 6.35 -4.55
CA GLY A 333 -2.61 7.78 -4.63
C GLY A 333 -2.63 8.49 -3.29
N LEU A 334 -1.77 9.50 -3.13
CA LEU A 334 -1.85 10.42 -2.00
C LEU A 334 -2.79 11.58 -2.32
N TYR A 335 -3.58 11.97 -1.33
CA TYR A 335 -4.50 13.08 -1.40
C TYR A 335 -4.00 14.21 -0.50
N SER A 336 -3.88 15.42 -1.03
CA SER A 336 -3.58 16.60 -0.22
C SER A 336 -4.84 17.46 -0.05
N LEU A 337 -5.26 17.65 1.22
CA LEU A 337 -6.31 18.62 1.53
C LEU A 337 -5.72 20.02 1.60
N ARG A 338 -4.55 20.13 2.25
CA ARG A 338 -3.78 21.37 2.33
C ARG A 338 -2.31 21.05 2.03
N PRO A 339 -1.72 21.62 0.97
CA PRO A 339 -0.30 21.45 0.72
C PRO A 339 0.52 22.05 1.87
N PHE A 340 1.81 21.67 1.95
CA PHE A 340 2.69 22.25 2.97
C PHE A 340 2.77 23.77 2.82
N GLY A 341 2.27 24.47 3.83
CA GLY A 341 2.34 25.92 3.94
C GLY A 341 3.23 26.30 5.10
N TRP A 342 4.07 27.31 4.89
CA TRP A 342 4.83 27.94 5.94
C TRP A 342 4.15 29.23 6.38
N HIS A 343 4.06 29.45 7.70
CA HIS A 343 3.54 30.70 8.25
C HIS A 343 4.29 31.11 9.52
N ASP A 344 4.42 32.42 9.71
CA ASP A 344 4.96 33.02 10.93
C ASP A 344 3.90 32.99 12.04
N ILE A 345 4.32 32.56 13.23
CA ILE A 345 3.49 32.62 14.43
C ILE A 345 3.73 33.98 15.12
N ALA A 346 2.69 34.53 15.76
CA ALA A 346 2.79 35.76 16.53
C ALA A 346 4.00 35.76 17.49
N VAL A 347 4.76 36.85 17.43
CA VAL A 347 5.90 37.09 18.31
C VAL A 347 5.41 37.15 19.76
N SER A 348 6.10 36.45 20.64
CA SER A 348 5.80 36.45 22.07
C SER A 348 7.11 36.34 22.84
N GLY A 349 7.39 37.37 23.63
CA GLY A 349 8.71 37.61 24.21
C GLY A 349 9.77 37.90 23.14
N ASP A 350 11.05 37.73 23.50
CA ASP A 350 12.20 37.91 22.59
C ASP A 350 12.47 36.62 21.77
N SER A 351 11.53 36.26 20.89
CA SER A 351 11.69 35.09 20.02
C SER A 351 10.88 35.14 18.73
N LYS A 352 11.49 34.72 17.61
CA LYS A 352 10.83 34.49 16.32
C LYS A 352 10.31 33.05 16.26
N LYS A 353 9.08 32.87 15.80
CA LYS A 353 8.37 31.58 15.76
C LYS A 353 7.79 31.35 14.37
N GLY A 354 7.92 30.13 13.86
CA GLY A 354 7.34 29.73 12.59
C GLY A 354 6.81 28.31 12.66
N GLU A 355 5.90 27.98 11.75
CA GLU A 355 5.33 26.65 11.65
C GLU A 355 5.09 26.25 10.19
N VAL A 356 5.34 24.96 9.93
CA VAL A 356 4.95 24.29 8.68
C VAL A 356 3.81 23.34 9.00
N ILE A 357 2.70 23.49 8.27
CA ILE A 357 1.52 22.62 8.37
C ILE A 357 1.20 22.08 6.98
N GLY A 358 0.89 20.80 6.90
CA GLY A 358 0.27 20.18 5.72
C GLY A 358 -0.75 19.13 6.16
N GLU A 359 -1.71 18.83 5.29
CA GLU A 359 -2.78 17.90 5.60
C GLU A 359 -2.96 16.91 4.44
N PHE A 360 -2.71 15.62 4.73
CA PHE A 360 -2.61 14.57 3.72
C PHE A 360 -3.40 13.32 4.10
N SER A 361 -3.75 12.53 3.11
CA SER A 361 -4.29 11.17 3.23
C SER A 361 -3.82 10.31 2.07
N MET A 362 -4.27 9.07 2.02
CA MET A 362 -4.03 8.15 0.92
C MET A 362 -5.32 7.39 0.59
N LEU A 363 -5.48 7.07 -0.69
CA LEU A 363 -6.53 6.20 -1.18
C LEU A 363 -5.91 5.04 -1.96
N VAL A 364 -6.50 3.87 -1.77
CA VAL A 364 -6.21 2.65 -2.51
C VAL A 364 -7.54 2.18 -3.08
N ALA A 365 -7.57 2.01 -4.40
CA ALA A 365 -8.73 1.50 -5.12
C ALA A 365 -8.60 -0.01 -5.33
N ASN A 366 -9.70 -0.74 -5.18
CA ASN A 366 -9.86 -2.17 -5.37
C ASN A 366 -8.82 -2.98 -4.58
N ASP A 367 -9.17 -3.44 -3.37
CA ASP A 367 -8.30 -4.28 -2.51
C ASP A 367 -7.61 -5.41 -3.31
N LYS A 368 -8.42 -6.21 -4.00
CA LYS A 368 -8.05 -7.33 -4.87
C LYS A 368 -6.95 -7.03 -5.91
N ALA A 369 -6.76 -5.76 -6.29
CA ALA A 369 -5.74 -5.37 -7.26
C ALA A 369 -4.32 -5.25 -6.67
N HIS A 370 -4.17 -5.46 -5.36
CA HIS A 370 -2.91 -5.38 -4.63
C HIS A 370 -2.71 -6.65 -3.81
N ALA A 371 -1.50 -6.86 -3.31
CA ALA A 371 -1.18 -7.93 -2.37
C ALA A 371 -0.11 -7.48 -1.37
N TRP A 372 -0.01 -8.19 -0.25
CA TRP A 372 1.08 -7.98 0.69
C TRP A 372 1.71 -9.30 1.12
N ILE A 373 3.03 -9.28 1.27
CA ILE A 373 3.84 -10.41 1.71
C ILE A 373 4.23 -10.17 3.17
N TYR A 374 4.09 -11.18 4.01
CA TYR A 374 4.35 -11.09 5.44
C TYR A 374 5.18 -12.24 5.97
N GLY A 375 5.64 -12.11 7.21
CA GLY A 375 6.51 -13.12 7.83
C GLY A 375 7.94 -13.11 7.26
N VAL A 376 8.34 -12.04 6.58
CA VAL A 376 9.68 -11.91 6.02
C VAL A 376 10.71 -11.79 7.14
N THR A 377 11.76 -12.60 7.08
CA THR A 377 12.92 -12.57 7.98
C THR A 377 14.18 -12.42 7.12
N SER A 378 14.78 -11.22 7.17
CA SER A 378 15.87 -10.75 6.30
C SER A 378 17.12 -10.44 7.11
#